data_AF-A0A947RRH3-F1
#
_entry.id   AF-A0A947RRH3-F1
#
_cell.length_a   1.000
_cell.length_b   1.000
_cell.length_c   1.000
_cell.angle_alpha   90.00
_cell.angle_beta   90.00
_cell.angle_gamma   90.00
#
_symmetry.space_group_name_H-M   'P 1'
#
loop_
_entity.id
_entity.type
_entity.pdbx_description
1 polymer ?
#
loop_
_entity_poly.entity_id
_entity_poly.type
_entity_poly.pdbx_seq_one_letter_code
_entity_poly.pdbx_strand_id
1 'polypeptide(L)'
;MPLTQDYVMELRREFPALGQTLDGQSIAFFDGPGGTQVHRTVIDAFARYLTEANSNAHGAFEFSRRTDRTVLAARAAMADFFNAKRPDEIVFGQSMTSLTFNL
;
A
#
# COMPACT_ATOMS: atom_id res chain seq x y z
N MET A 1 -20.00 -0.54 11.37
CA MET A 1 -20.34 0.89 11.23
C MET A 1 -21.03 1.07 9.88
N PRO A 2 -22.19 1.73 9.79
CA PRO A 2 -22.89 1.92 8.52
C PRO A 2 -22.13 2.90 7.62
N LEU A 3 -22.13 2.64 6.30
CA LEU A 3 -21.58 3.55 5.28
C LEU A 3 -22.55 4.71 5.03
N THR A 4 -22.63 5.65 5.98
CA THR A 4 -23.43 6.87 5.80
C THR A 4 -22.78 7.78 4.76
N GLN A 5 -23.57 8.68 4.17
CA GLN A 5 -23.07 9.64 3.19
C GLN A 5 -21.94 10.51 3.77
N ASP A 6 -22.10 10.99 5.00
CA ASP A 6 -21.08 11.79 5.67
C ASP A 6 -19.77 11.01 5.85
N TYR A 7 -19.86 9.75 6.27
CA TYR A 7 -18.69 8.89 6.44
C TYR A 7 -17.99 8.59 5.11
N VAL A 8 -18.76 8.36 4.04
CA VAL A 8 -18.18 8.20 2.69
C VAL A 8 -17.47 9.48 2.24
N MET A 9 -18.05 10.65 2.51
CA MET A 9 -17.43 11.92 2.17
C MET A 9 -16.14 12.18 2.96
N GLU A 10 -16.08 11.77 4.22
CA GLU A 10 -14.86 11.79 5.04
C GLU A 10 -13.80 10.88 4.43
N LEU A 11 -14.13 9.60 4.15
CA LEU A 11 -13.22 8.65 3.52
C LEU A 11 -12.68 9.14 2.17
N ARG A 12 -13.53 9.78 1.35
CA ARG A 12 -13.10 10.32 0.04
C ARG A 12 -12.01 11.39 0.16
N ARG A 13 -11.98 12.17 1.24
CA ARG A 13 -10.95 13.21 1.46
C ARG A 13 -9.56 12.62 1.71
N GLU A 14 -9.51 11.37 2.16
CA GLU A 14 -8.25 10.65 2.37
C GLU A 14 -7.60 10.16 1.07
N PHE A 15 -8.26 10.29 -0.08
CA PHE A 15 -7.69 9.98 -1.40
C PHE A 15 -7.43 11.29 -2.16
N PRO A 16 -6.19 11.83 -2.18
CA PRO A 16 -5.91 13.15 -2.74
C PRO A 16 -6.34 13.33 -4.20
N ALA A 17 -6.28 12.25 -4.99
CA ALA A 17 -6.70 12.24 -6.39
C ALA A 17 -8.19 12.55 -6.58
N LEU A 18 -9.06 12.18 -5.62
CA LEU A 18 -10.51 12.40 -5.72
C LEU A 18 -10.90 13.88 -5.53
N GLY A 19 -10.00 14.70 -5.01
CA GLY A 19 -10.18 16.15 -4.90
C GLY A 19 -9.68 16.94 -6.11
N GLN A 20 -9.10 16.28 -7.12
CA GLN A 20 -8.58 16.94 -8.32
C GLN A 20 -9.70 17.29 -9.31
N THR A 21 -9.47 18.34 -10.08
CA THR A 21 -10.34 18.77 -11.17
C THR A 21 -9.61 18.76 -12.49
N LEU A 22 -10.32 18.39 -13.56
CA LEU A 22 -9.85 18.50 -14.94
C LEU A 22 -10.77 19.47 -15.69
N ASP A 23 -10.19 20.50 -16.33
CA ASP A 23 -10.95 21.55 -17.04
C ASP A 23 -12.07 22.19 -16.20
N GLY A 24 -11.80 22.37 -14.90
CA GLY A 24 -12.74 22.93 -13.94
C GLY A 24 -13.86 21.98 -13.49
N GLN A 25 -13.85 20.71 -13.92
CA GLN A 25 -14.82 19.69 -13.54
C GLN A 25 -14.23 18.68 -12.55
N SER A 26 -15.05 18.19 -11.62
CA SER A 26 -14.64 17.10 -10.71
C SER A 26 -14.47 15.80 -11.47
N ILE A 27 -13.44 15.03 -11.15
CA ILE A 27 -13.14 13.75 -11.81
C ILE A 27 -13.90 12.61 -11.13
N ALA A 28 -14.60 11.80 -11.91
CA ALA A 28 -15.21 10.55 -11.46
C ALA A 28 -14.33 9.35 -11.86
N PHE A 29 -13.79 8.62 -10.87
CA PHE A 29 -12.94 7.46 -11.10
C PHE A 29 -13.77 6.17 -11.06
N PHE A 30 -14.20 5.69 -12.24
CA PHE A 30 -14.99 4.47 -12.38
C PHE A 30 -14.24 3.29 -13.04
N ASP A 31 -12.91 3.36 -13.06
CA ASP A 31 -12.05 2.30 -13.60
C ASP A 31 -11.15 1.68 -12.51
N GLY A 32 -11.79 1.08 -11.50
CA GLY A 32 -11.08 0.28 -10.50
C GLY A 32 -10.22 -0.84 -11.08
N PRO A 33 -10.68 -1.58 -12.11
CA PRO A 33 -9.88 -2.62 -12.76
C PRO A 33 -8.60 -2.11 -13.43
N GLY A 34 -8.62 -0.90 -14.01
CA GLY A 34 -7.42 -0.26 -14.57
C GLY A 34 -6.43 0.23 -13.52
N GLY A 35 -6.92 0.54 -12.31
CA GLY A 35 -6.09 0.87 -11.15
C GLY A 35 -6.83 1.65 -10.08
N THR A 36 -6.44 1.45 -8.82
CA THR A 36 -7.04 2.16 -7.68
C THR A 36 -6.30 3.45 -7.35
N GLN A 37 -7.03 4.47 -6.91
CA GLN A 37 -6.42 5.65 -6.31
C GLN A 37 -5.83 5.31 -4.92
N VAL A 38 -4.79 6.04 -4.53
CA VAL A 38 -4.00 5.71 -3.32
C VAL A 38 -4.45 6.57 -2.14
N HIS A 39 -4.70 5.91 -1.00
CA HIS A 39 -5.02 6.57 0.27
C HIS A 39 -3.80 7.31 0.81
N ARG A 40 -4.00 8.48 1.44
CA ARG A 40 -2.94 9.35 1.95
C ARG A 40 -1.95 8.63 2.87
N THR A 41 -2.46 7.81 3.79
CA THR A 41 -1.61 7.03 4.71
C THR A 41 -0.64 6.09 4.00
N VAL A 42 -0.98 5.56 2.82
CA VAL A 42 -0.09 4.72 2.01
C VAL A 42 1.02 5.56 1.38
N ILE A 43 0.67 6.74 0.86
CA ILE A 43 1.63 7.71 0.33
C ILE A 43 2.62 8.12 1.42
N ASP A 44 2.12 8.48 2.60
CA ASP A 44 2.93 8.92 3.73
C ASP A 44 3.83 7.80 4.25
N ALA A 45 3.33 6.55 4.31
CA ALA A 45 4.14 5.40 4.71
C ALA A 45 5.30 5.14 3.74
N PHE A 46 5.05 5.27 2.43
CA PHE A 46 6.09 5.11 1.41
C PHE A 46 7.12 6.24 1.48
N ALA A 47 6.67 7.50 1.60
CA ALA A 47 7.55 8.65 1.78
C ALA A 47 8.45 8.48 3.02
N ARG A 48 7.85 8.07 4.15
CA ARG A 48 8.58 7.80 5.39
C ARG A 48 9.64 6.71 5.22
N TYR A 49 9.32 5.60 4.54
CA TYR A 49 10.30 4.56 4.24
C TYR A 49 11.48 5.12 3.45
N LEU A 50 11.21 5.92 2.42
CA LEU A 50 12.27 6.51 1.59
C LEU A 50 13.21 7.42 2.38
N THR A 51 12.68 8.18 3.33
CA THR A 51 13.47 9.12 4.14
C THR A 51 14.15 8.48 5.35
N GLU A 52 13.60 7.38 5.89
CA GLU A 52 14.02 6.84 7.19
C GLU A 52 14.66 5.44 7.15
N ALA A 53 14.48 4.68 6.07
CA ALA A 53 14.87 3.26 6.02
C ALA A 53 15.55 2.82 4.71
N ASN A 54 15.30 3.52 3.60
CA ASN A 54 15.71 3.07 2.26
C ASN A 54 17.17 2.63 2.15
N SER A 55 17.37 1.33 1.95
CA SER A 55 18.66 0.69 1.71
C SER A 55 18.46 -0.76 1.30
N ASN A 56 19.53 -1.39 0.78
CA ASN A 56 19.54 -2.84 0.59
C ASN A 56 19.33 -3.58 1.93
N ALA A 57 18.61 -4.69 1.88
CA ALA A 57 18.31 -5.57 3.02
C ALA A 57 19.53 -6.38 3.50
N HIS A 58 19.42 -6.98 4.68
CA HIS A 58 20.36 -7.96 5.27
C HIS A 58 21.78 -7.46 5.60
N GLY A 59 22.01 -6.16 5.58
CA GLY A 59 23.24 -5.52 6.02
C GLY A 59 23.29 -5.33 7.54
N ALA A 60 24.50 -5.21 8.09
CA ALA A 60 24.68 -5.03 9.53
C ALA A 60 24.32 -3.62 10.04
N PHE A 61 24.17 -2.63 9.14
CA PHE A 61 23.95 -1.21 9.46
C PHE A 61 22.47 -0.87 9.69
N GLU A 62 22.20 0.25 10.37
CA GLU A 62 20.86 0.56 10.90
C GLU A 62 19.78 0.69 9.82
N PHE A 63 20.05 1.38 8.70
CA PHE A 63 19.05 1.53 7.63
C PHE A 63 18.67 0.17 7.03
N SER A 64 19.62 -0.75 6.88
CA SER A 64 19.34 -2.11 6.40
C SER A 64 18.43 -2.87 7.36
N ARG A 65 18.70 -2.77 8.68
CA ARG A 65 17.83 -3.35 9.70
C ARG A 65 16.42 -2.74 9.69
N ARG A 66 16.28 -1.44 9.35
CA ARG A 66 14.96 -0.80 9.19
C ARG A 66 14.22 -1.31 7.96
N THR A 67 14.92 -1.53 6.84
CA THR A 67 14.35 -2.21 5.67
C THR A 67 13.85 -3.59 6.06
N ASP A 68 14.67 -4.40 6.72
CA ASP A 68 14.31 -5.76 7.13
C ASP A 68 13.09 -5.77 8.05
N ARG A 69 13.06 -4.88 9.07
CA ARG A 69 11.89 -4.70 9.95
C ARG A 69 10.62 -4.34 9.16
N THR A 70 10.73 -3.45 8.17
CA THR A 70 9.59 -3.03 7.34
C THR A 70 9.04 -4.21 6.54
N VAL A 71 9.93 -5.00 5.91
CA VAL A 71 9.54 -6.18 5.13
C VAL A 71 8.91 -7.26 6.02
N LEU A 72 9.49 -7.52 7.20
CA LEU A 72 8.96 -8.50 8.15
C LEU A 72 7.57 -8.09 8.68
N ALA A 73 7.40 -6.81 9.02
CA ALA A 73 6.10 -6.29 9.44
C ALA A 73 5.05 -6.39 8.31
N ALA A 74 5.43 -6.09 7.07
CA ALA A 74 4.55 -6.25 5.91
C ALA A 74 4.13 -7.72 5.71
N ARG A 75 5.05 -8.68 5.84
CA ARG A 75 4.72 -10.13 5.75
C ARG A 75 3.75 -10.55 6.85
N ALA A 76 3.98 -10.10 8.08
CA ALA A 76 3.09 -10.41 9.19
C ALA A 76 1.67 -9.85 8.97
N ALA A 77 1.56 -8.59 8.52
CA ALA A 77 0.28 -7.96 8.21
C ALA A 77 -0.46 -8.68 7.06
N MET A 78 0.25 -9.14 6.02
CA MET A 78 -0.37 -9.89 4.93
C MET A 78 -0.75 -11.31 5.34
N ALA A 79 0.00 -11.95 6.23
CA ALA A 79 -0.38 -13.24 6.80
C ALA A 79 -1.70 -13.14 7.57
N ASP A 80 -1.88 -12.08 8.36
CA ASP A 80 -3.15 -11.79 9.03
C ASP A 80 -4.28 -11.55 8.02
N PHE A 81 -4.04 -10.70 7.02
CA PHE A 81 -5.03 -10.37 5.99
C PHE A 81 -5.51 -11.59 5.19
N PHE A 82 -4.59 -12.50 4.83
CA PHE A 82 -4.91 -13.72 4.08
C PHE A 82 -5.22 -14.93 4.96
N ASN A 83 -5.16 -14.78 6.29
CA ASN A 83 -5.28 -15.89 7.25
C ASN A 83 -4.28 -17.05 6.96
N ALA A 84 -3.04 -16.70 6.63
CA ALA A 84 -1.94 -17.66 6.49
C ALA A 84 -1.47 -18.15 7.85
N LYS A 85 -0.93 -19.38 7.94
CA LYS A 85 -0.49 -19.94 9.23
C LYS A 85 0.80 -19.29 9.70
N ARG A 86 1.67 -18.88 8.78
CA ARG A 86 2.97 -18.29 9.10
C ARG A 86 3.36 -17.16 8.14
N PRO A 87 4.02 -16.09 8.61
CA PRO A 87 4.46 -14.99 7.74
C PRO A 87 5.42 -15.38 6.61
N ASP A 88 6.18 -16.46 6.76
CA ASP A 88 7.08 -16.99 5.72
C ASP A 88 6.34 -17.66 4.55
N GLU A 89 5.03 -17.88 4.67
CA GLU A 89 4.18 -18.38 3.58
C GLU A 89 3.75 -17.25 2.60
N ILE A 90 3.91 -15.98 3.00
CA ILE A 90 3.68 -14.84 2.11
C ILE A 90 4.91 -14.65 1.24
N VAL A 91 4.73 -14.46 -0.08
CA VAL A 91 5.82 -14.15 -1.02
C VAL A 91 5.49 -12.84 -1.76
N PHE A 92 6.43 -11.90 -1.77
CA PHE A 92 6.32 -10.67 -2.53
C PHE A 92 6.95 -10.85 -3.92
N GLY A 93 6.23 -10.42 -4.95
CA GLY A 93 6.72 -10.33 -6.33
C GLY A 93 6.25 -9.04 -6.99
N GLN A 94 6.74 -8.78 -8.20
CA GLN A 94 6.48 -7.53 -8.92
C GLN A 94 5.00 -7.35 -9.30
N SER A 95 4.32 -8.45 -9.63
CA SER A 95 2.90 -8.45 -9.99
C SER A 95 2.31 -9.85 -9.88
N MET A 96 0.98 -9.96 -9.89
CA MET A 96 0.27 -11.25 -9.98
C MET A 96 0.70 -12.03 -11.24
N THR A 97 0.85 -11.35 -12.38
CA THR A 97 1.31 -11.96 -13.64
C THR A 97 2.69 -12.58 -13.47
N SER A 98 3.66 -11.82 -12.95
CA SER A 98 5.02 -12.33 -12.73
C SER A 98 5.03 -13.51 -11.76
N LEU A 99 4.23 -13.48 -10.70
CA LEU A 99 4.16 -14.56 -9.72
C LEU A 99 3.58 -15.85 -10.32
N THR A 100 2.55 -15.75 -11.16
CA THR A 100 1.91 -16.90 -11.80
C THR A 100 2.86 -17.69 -12.70
N PHE A 101 3.84 -17.02 -13.32
CA PHE A 101 4.82 -17.69 -14.19
C PHE A 101 6.06 -18.21 -13.46
N ASN A 102 6.35 -17.70 -12.27
CA ASN A 102 7.63 -17.94 -11.58
C ASN A 102 7.51 -18.73 -10.26
N LEU A 103 6.30 -19.01 -9.79
CA LEU A 103 6.01 -19.87 -8.64
C LEU A 103 5.48 -21.23 -9.10
#